data_AF-A0A224XLH9-F1
#
_entry.id   AF-A0A224XLH9-F1
#
_cell.length_a   1.000
_cell.length_b   1.000
_cell.length_c   1.000
_cell.angle_alpha   90.00
_cell.angle_beta   90.00
_cell.angle_gamma   90.00
#
_symmetry.space_group_name_H-M   'P 1'
#
loop_
_entity.id
_entity.type
_entity.pdbx_description
1 polymer ?
#
loop_
_entity_poly.entity_id
_entity_poly.type
_entity_poly.pdbx_seq_one_letter_code
_entity_poly.pdbx_strand_id
1 'polypeptide(L)'
;NLVPGGVVLLGLLSLYDQLQFQPQGSSCGVMLYFTPLLTQVEPEMYFDRTQLKLSMNRQDGLLWEIKAGSKRLQDGNEEFTFKLYRAPSVSVTVAHIWRVIQLEGAFIVPSRMAGIFHSPAALTGYAFVSWGDAAPSQADKAAMLDLKIIPGHNDTGGLYCRQYTPRCLQAASDLAARQTATLQYANLPIWLKTAAHALFPEHIQTEGTHTQVTFAYPVAFLPWNTKGLCAISRSEVLTLDNATITSSLSSCFSLAVADCSKESLFAIQIREENTNLVTRIHSNTDVVDLIPNENNELFVYINNNKLENINQGYHRVENDKTQISVKKRSSGIIEVELESEIVLQHYNTTVVILIPAVFRGYTCGICADFNGDTKNEPSIAYTQCDEPS
;
A
#
# COMPACT_ATOMS: atom_id res chain seq x y z
N ASN A 1 -2.10 1.05 17.09
CA ASN A 1 -2.63 1.29 15.73
C ASN A 1 -4.03 0.69 15.61
N LEU A 2 -5.03 1.45 16.06
CA LEU A 2 -6.44 1.10 16.23
C LEU A 2 -7.27 1.39 14.96
N VAL A 3 -6.78 0.96 13.79
CA VAL A 3 -7.47 1.18 12.51
C VAL A 3 -8.66 0.21 12.27
N PRO A 4 -8.63 -1.09 12.65
CA PRO A 4 -9.70 -2.00 12.24
C PRO A 4 -11.02 -1.79 13.00
N GLY A 5 -10.96 -1.31 14.26
CA GLY A 5 -12.16 -0.88 14.97
C GLY A 5 -12.77 0.39 14.38
N GLY A 6 -11.93 1.32 13.93
CA GLY A 6 -12.34 2.61 13.38
C GLY A 6 -13.04 2.51 12.03
N VAL A 7 -12.58 1.66 11.10
CA VAL A 7 -13.19 1.53 9.76
C VAL A 7 -14.56 0.86 9.81
N VAL A 8 -14.74 -0.15 10.68
CA VAL A 8 -16.05 -0.78 10.90
C VAL A 8 -17.01 0.17 11.61
N LEU A 9 -16.55 0.92 12.62
CA LEU A 9 -17.36 1.93 13.28
C LEU A 9 -17.70 3.12 12.36
N LEU A 10 -16.73 3.60 11.57
CA LEU A 10 -16.92 4.71 10.62
C LEU A 10 -17.80 4.30 9.44
N GLY A 11 -17.76 3.04 8.99
CA GLY A 11 -18.71 2.53 8.00
C GLY A 11 -20.14 2.44 8.55
N LEU A 12 -20.31 2.10 9.84
CA LEU A 12 -21.60 2.10 10.51
C LEU A 12 -22.10 3.52 10.87
N LEU A 13 -21.20 4.44 11.20
CA LEU A 13 -21.49 5.82 11.58
C LEU A 13 -21.60 6.78 10.38
N SER A 14 -20.92 6.55 9.26
CA SER A 14 -21.08 7.37 8.04
C SER A 14 -22.42 7.16 7.34
N LEU A 15 -23.08 6.04 7.66
CA LEU A 15 -24.45 5.75 7.26
C LEU A 15 -25.47 6.33 8.27
N TYR A 16 -25.05 6.85 9.43
CA TYR A 16 -25.96 7.32 10.49
C TYR A 16 -26.97 8.37 10.01
N ASP A 17 -26.55 9.32 9.17
CA ASP A 17 -27.43 10.36 8.60
C ASP A 17 -28.09 9.96 7.27
N GLN A 18 -27.67 8.85 6.64
CA GLN A 18 -28.32 8.28 5.45
C GLN A 18 -29.30 7.14 5.77
N LEU A 19 -29.35 6.71 7.03
CA LEU A 19 -30.26 5.67 7.53
C LEU A 19 -31.46 6.31 8.23
N GLN A 20 -32.25 7.11 7.50
CA GLN A 20 -33.64 7.43 7.90
C GLN A 20 -34.59 6.39 7.31
N PHE A 21 -35.27 5.61 8.16
CA PHE A 21 -36.25 4.61 7.74
C PHE A 21 -37.56 4.76 8.53
N GLN A 22 -38.62 5.15 7.84
CA GLN A 22 -39.99 5.15 8.36
C GLN A 22 -40.87 4.28 7.43
N PRO A 23 -41.82 3.48 7.95
CA PRO A 23 -42.60 2.58 7.11
C PRO A 23 -43.86 3.26 6.57
N GLN A 24 -44.26 2.88 5.36
CA GLN A 24 -45.61 2.41 4.95
C GLN A 24 -45.60 2.26 3.42
N GLY A 25 -45.86 1.05 2.92
CA GLY A 25 -46.11 0.80 1.49
C GLY A 25 -44.97 0.13 0.70
N SER A 26 -45.15 -1.17 0.45
CA SER A 26 -44.74 -1.87 -0.77
C SER A 26 -43.33 -1.61 -1.36
N SER A 27 -42.26 -1.83 -0.60
CA SER A 27 -40.93 -2.00 -1.21
C SER A 27 -39.96 -2.80 -0.33
N CYS A 28 -39.22 -3.70 -0.98
CA CYS A 28 -38.26 -4.62 -0.36
C CYS A 28 -36.98 -3.88 0.04
N GLY A 29 -36.83 -3.58 1.34
CA GLY A 29 -35.57 -3.19 1.97
C GLY A 29 -35.13 -4.22 3.02
N VAL A 30 -33.83 -4.29 3.29
CA VAL A 30 -33.25 -5.07 4.38
C VAL A 30 -33.13 -4.15 5.60
N MET A 31 -33.87 -4.47 6.66
CA MET A 31 -33.80 -3.81 7.96
C MET A 31 -33.00 -4.70 8.91
N LEU A 32 -31.86 -4.23 9.41
CA LEU A 32 -31.09 -4.91 10.46
C LEU A 32 -31.61 -4.43 11.82
N TYR A 33 -32.67 -5.05 12.29
CA TYR A 33 -33.22 -4.80 13.62
C TYR A 33 -32.65 -5.82 14.62
N PHE A 34 -31.82 -5.37 15.56
CA PHE A 34 -31.37 -6.18 16.68
C PHE A 34 -32.38 -6.04 17.82
N THR A 35 -33.47 -6.81 17.76
CA THR A 35 -34.30 -7.02 18.96
C THR A 35 -33.60 -8.04 19.83
N PRO A 36 -33.18 -7.68 21.05
CA PRO A 36 -32.67 -8.68 21.95
C PRO A 36 -33.88 -9.48 22.43
N LEU A 37 -34.00 -10.73 21.97
CA LEU A 37 -34.85 -11.74 22.63
C LEU A 37 -34.17 -12.12 23.94
N LEU A 38 -34.12 -11.19 24.90
CA LEU A 38 -33.28 -11.18 26.11
C LEU A 38 -33.40 -12.44 26.99
N THR A 39 -34.35 -13.33 26.71
CA THR A 39 -34.59 -14.58 27.44
C THR A 39 -34.22 -15.84 26.66
N GLN A 40 -33.77 -15.75 25.39
CA GLN A 40 -33.50 -16.92 24.52
C GLN A 40 -32.21 -16.83 23.70
N VAL A 41 -31.42 -15.76 23.87
CA VAL A 41 -30.14 -15.57 23.20
C VAL A 41 -29.00 -15.29 24.17
N GLU A 42 -27.82 -15.80 23.83
CA GLU A 42 -26.57 -15.60 24.57
C GLU A 42 -25.58 -14.83 23.68
N PRO A 43 -25.24 -13.57 24.03
CA PRO A 43 -24.20 -12.83 23.32
C PRO A 43 -22.81 -13.32 23.74
N GLU A 44 -21.95 -13.56 22.75
CA GLU A 44 -20.53 -13.86 22.94
C GLU A 44 -19.70 -12.75 22.31
N MET A 45 -18.78 -12.18 23.10
CA MET A 45 -17.75 -11.27 22.60
C MET A 45 -16.39 -11.87 22.90
N TYR A 46 -15.57 -11.98 21.86
CA TYR A 46 -14.17 -12.35 21.96
C TYR A 46 -13.33 -11.27 21.28
N PHE A 47 -12.33 -10.78 21.99
CA PHE A 47 -11.42 -9.78 21.49
C PHE A 47 -10.00 -10.10 21.96
N ASP A 48 -9.09 -10.24 21.01
CA ASP A 48 -7.65 -10.25 21.25
C ASP A 48 -6.95 -9.22 20.35
N ARG A 49 -5.61 -9.22 20.33
CA ARG A 49 -4.83 -8.24 19.55
C ARG A 49 -5.03 -8.35 18.03
N THR A 50 -5.46 -9.51 17.54
CA THR A 50 -5.50 -9.90 16.13
C THR A 50 -6.89 -10.29 15.65
N GLN A 51 -7.84 -10.53 16.55
CA GLN A 51 -9.15 -11.05 16.21
C GLN A 51 -10.23 -10.40 17.07
N LEU A 52 -11.30 -9.99 16.40
CA LEU A 52 -12.57 -9.59 16.99
C LEU A 52 -13.65 -10.56 16.51
N LYS A 53 -14.40 -11.13 17.46
CA LYS A 53 -15.60 -11.93 17.19
C LYS A 53 -16.71 -11.41 18.09
N LEU A 54 -17.85 -11.11 17.48
CA LEU A 54 -19.10 -10.81 18.15
C LEU A 54 -20.16 -11.74 17.58
N SER A 55 -20.80 -12.54 18.41
CA SER A 55 -21.85 -13.46 17.97
C SER A 55 -23.03 -13.45 18.92
N MET A 56 -24.19 -13.79 18.38
CA MET A 56 -25.42 -14.02 19.14
C MET A 56 -25.84 -15.46 18.92
N ASN A 57 -25.90 -16.25 19.98
CA ASN A 57 -26.28 -17.65 19.94
C ASN A 57 -27.69 -17.82 20.52
N ARG A 58 -28.42 -18.82 20.03
CA ARG A 58 -29.66 -19.35 20.63
C ARG A 58 -29.38 -20.77 21.09
N GLN A 59 -30.30 -21.35 21.87
CA GLN A 59 -30.21 -22.77 22.27
C GLN A 59 -30.16 -23.73 21.07
N ASP A 60 -30.71 -23.33 19.92
CA ASP A 60 -30.76 -24.10 18.66
C ASP A 60 -29.62 -23.77 17.68
N GLY A 61 -28.69 -22.85 18.02
CA GLY A 61 -27.49 -22.56 17.23
C GLY A 61 -27.17 -21.06 17.09
N LEU A 62 -26.17 -20.76 16.26
CA LEU A 62 -25.72 -19.39 15.97
C LEU A 62 -26.82 -18.61 15.23
N LEU A 63 -27.19 -17.42 15.72
CA LEU A 63 -28.17 -16.53 15.09
C LEU A 63 -27.48 -15.55 14.12
N TRP A 64 -26.41 -14.90 14.58
CA TRP A 64 -25.56 -14.07 13.74
C TRP A 64 -24.15 -13.95 14.32
N GLU A 65 -23.19 -13.65 13.45
CA GLU A 65 -21.78 -13.52 13.78
C GLU A 65 -21.13 -12.40 12.95
N ILE A 66 -20.31 -11.60 13.62
CA ILE A 66 -19.34 -10.69 13.04
C ILE A 66 -17.96 -11.16 13.49
N LYS A 67 -17.08 -11.46 12.54
CA LYS A 67 -15.67 -11.74 12.76
C LYS A 67 -14.85 -10.78 11.93
N ALA A 68 -13.79 -10.24 12.53
CA ALA A 68 -12.72 -9.56 11.83
C ALA A 68 -11.40 -10.07 12.40
N GLY A 69 -10.39 -10.24 11.56
CA GLY A 69 -9.08 -10.64 12.01
C GLY A 69 -7.99 -10.05 11.13
N SER A 70 -6.81 -9.86 11.70
CA SER A 70 -5.60 -9.59 10.95
C SER A 70 -4.49 -10.57 11.31
N LYS A 71 -3.71 -10.96 10.31
CA LYS A 71 -2.59 -11.89 10.47
C LYS A 71 -1.44 -11.48 9.58
N ARG A 72 -0.23 -11.47 10.14
CA ARG A 72 0.99 -11.29 9.34
C ARG A 72 1.40 -12.61 8.66
N LEU A 73 1.63 -12.55 7.36
CA LEU A 73 2.08 -13.65 6.51
C LEU A 73 3.62 -13.80 6.56
N GLN A 74 4.13 -14.93 6.07
CA GLN A 74 5.57 -15.25 6.10
C GLN A 74 6.42 -14.31 5.25
N ASP A 75 5.85 -13.78 4.17
CA ASP A 75 6.44 -12.75 3.31
C ASP A 75 6.38 -11.33 3.92
N GLY A 76 5.81 -11.21 5.12
CA GLY A 76 5.64 -9.96 5.85
C GLY A 76 4.34 -9.20 5.54
N ASN A 77 3.57 -9.63 4.53
CA ASN A 77 2.28 -9.03 4.18
C ASN A 77 1.27 -9.20 5.33
N GLU A 78 0.22 -8.38 5.37
CA GLU A 78 -0.84 -8.49 6.37
C GLU A 78 -2.15 -8.91 5.69
N GLU A 79 -2.69 -10.04 6.09
CA GLU A 79 -4.01 -10.50 5.66
C GLU A 79 -5.06 -9.96 6.63
N PHE A 80 -6.05 -9.25 6.10
CA PHE A 80 -7.24 -8.83 6.82
C PHE A 80 -8.42 -9.67 6.38
N THR A 81 -9.10 -10.29 7.33
CA THR A 81 -10.29 -11.10 7.09
C THR A 81 -11.49 -10.48 7.77
N PHE A 82 -12.66 -10.61 7.14
CA PHE A 82 -13.92 -10.23 7.75
C PHE A 82 -15.02 -11.19 7.35
N LYS A 83 -15.98 -11.38 8.25
CA LYS A 83 -17.17 -12.18 8.04
C LYS A 83 -18.31 -11.57 8.82
N LEU A 84 -19.42 -11.31 8.13
CA LEU A 84 -20.73 -11.05 8.68
C LEU A 84 -21.62 -12.18 8.19
N TYR A 85 -22.19 -12.92 9.13
CA TYR A 85 -23.08 -14.02 8.84
C TYR A 85 -24.34 -13.90 9.67
N ARG A 86 -25.49 -14.09 9.03
CA ARG A 86 -26.77 -14.24 9.70
C ARG A 86 -27.37 -15.58 9.33
N ALA A 87 -27.59 -16.42 10.33
CA ALA A 87 -28.24 -17.70 10.13
C ALA A 87 -29.70 -17.50 9.70
N PRO A 88 -30.26 -18.41 8.89
CA PRO A 88 -31.71 -18.45 8.73
C PRO A 88 -32.31 -18.68 10.11
N SER A 89 -33.31 -17.89 10.52
CA SER A 89 -34.07 -18.24 11.72
C SER A 89 -34.73 -19.62 11.45
N VAL A 90 -35.11 -20.35 12.50
CA VAL A 90 -35.58 -21.75 12.33
C VAL A 90 -37.11 -21.87 12.51
N SER A 91 -37.79 -20.83 13.01
CA SER A 91 -39.22 -20.92 13.35
C SER A 91 -40.04 -19.65 13.06
N VAL A 92 -40.29 -19.34 11.79
CA VAL A 92 -41.39 -18.42 11.44
C VAL A 92 -42.34 -19.20 10.53
N THR A 93 -43.43 -19.68 11.12
CA THR A 93 -44.51 -20.46 10.48
C THR A 93 -45.43 -19.62 9.59
N VAL A 94 -45.03 -18.40 9.24
CA VAL A 94 -45.69 -17.58 8.24
C VAL A 94 -44.90 -17.78 6.96
N ALA A 95 -45.58 -18.02 5.84
CA ALA A 95 -45.04 -18.49 4.56
C ALA A 95 -43.94 -17.63 3.89
N HIS A 96 -43.30 -16.71 4.59
CA HIS A 96 -42.37 -15.74 4.03
C HIS A 96 -41.16 -15.46 4.93
N ILE A 97 -40.00 -15.50 4.25
CA ILE A 97 -38.73 -14.81 4.49
C ILE A 97 -37.69 -15.50 5.40
N TRP A 98 -36.89 -16.38 4.80
CA TRP A 98 -35.53 -16.70 5.28
C TRP A 98 -34.51 -15.98 4.40
N ARG A 99 -34.12 -14.76 4.79
CA ARG A 99 -33.02 -14.05 4.12
C ARG A 99 -31.72 -14.32 4.86
N VAL A 100 -30.97 -15.30 4.36
CA VAL A 100 -29.55 -15.44 4.70
C VAL A 100 -28.85 -14.19 4.16
N ILE A 101 -28.01 -13.59 4.98
CA ILE A 101 -27.08 -12.54 4.53
C ILE A 101 -25.70 -13.02 4.95
N GLN A 102 -24.83 -13.19 3.96
CA GLN A 102 -23.44 -13.51 4.17
C GLN A 102 -22.61 -12.45 3.44
N LEU A 103 -21.72 -11.82 4.19
CA LEU A 103 -20.70 -10.94 3.66
C LEU A 103 -19.37 -11.43 4.23
N GLU A 104 -18.50 -11.98 3.40
CA GLU A 104 -17.20 -12.45 3.85
C GLU A 104 -16.13 -12.16 2.83
N GLY A 105 -14.91 -11.99 3.30
CA GLY A 105 -13.81 -11.69 2.41
C GLY A 105 -12.49 -11.62 3.13
N ALA A 106 -11.46 -11.52 2.30
CA ALA A 106 -10.10 -11.30 2.76
C ALA A 106 -9.40 -10.34 1.81
N PHE A 107 -8.60 -9.44 2.38
CA PHE A 107 -7.72 -8.55 1.65
C PHE A 107 -6.29 -8.78 2.11
N ILE A 108 -5.38 -9.01 1.17
CA ILE A 108 -3.95 -9.06 1.41
C ILE A 108 -3.42 -7.66 1.21
N VAL A 109 -3.03 -7.06 2.33
CA VAL A 109 -2.36 -5.79 2.41
C VAL A 109 -0.85 -6.04 2.30
N PRO A 110 -0.18 -5.45 1.31
CA PRO A 110 1.25 -5.60 1.13
C PRO A 110 2.03 -5.11 2.35
N SER A 111 3.12 -5.82 2.63
CA SER A 111 4.05 -5.53 3.71
C SER A 111 4.67 -4.16 3.55
N ARG A 112 4.95 -3.54 4.70
CA ARG A 112 5.74 -2.33 4.85
C ARG A 112 7.22 -2.46 4.48
N MET A 113 7.64 -3.55 3.85
CA MET A 113 9.04 -3.80 3.51
C MET A 113 9.28 -3.95 2.01
N ALA A 114 8.27 -3.65 1.18
CA ALA A 114 8.45 -3.60 -0.27
C ALA A 114 9.49 -2.52 -0.65
N GLY A 115 10.41 -2.88 -1.53
CA GLY A 115 11.51 -2.03 -1.99
C GLY A 115 11.77 -2.24 -3.48
N ILE A 116 12.78 -1.58 -4.05
CA ILE A 116 13.07 -1.55 -5.50
C ILE A 116 13.15 -2.95 -6.15
N PHE A 117 13.55 -3.99 -5.41
CA PHE A 117 13.68 -5.37 -5.92
C PHE A 117 12.43 -6.23 -5.75
N HIS A 118 11.49 -5.80 -4.92
CA HIS A 118 10.22 -6.48 -4.68
C HIS A 118 9.16 -5.39 -4.70
N SER A 119 8.65 -5.09 -5.90
CA SER A 119 7.52 -4.18 -6.08
C SER A 119 6.49 -4.48 -5.00
N PRO A 120 5.86 -3.46 -4.37
CA PRO A 120 4.80 -3.72 -3.42
C PRO A 120 3.81 -4.66 -4.11
N ALA A 121 3.51 -5.79 -3.44
CA ALA A 121 2.44 -6.65 -3.91
C ALA A 121 1.22 -5.74 -4.18
N ALA A 122 0.45 -5.98 -5.22
CA ALA A 122 -0.78 -5.18 -5.34
C ALA A 122 -1.68 -5.51 -4.15
N LEU A 123 -2.54 -4.57 -3.75
CA LEU A 123 -3.69 -4.96 -2.94
C LEU A 123 -4.43 -6.04 -3.72
N THR A 124 -4.57 -7.19 -3.10
CA THR A 124 -5.40 -8.26 -3.64
C THR A 124 -6.42 -8.63 -2.61
N GLY A 125 -7.54 -9.16 -3.08
CA GLY A 125 -8.54 -9.62 -2.16
C GLY A 125 -9.80 -10.04 -2.87
N TYR A 126 -10.69 -10.57 -2.06
CA TYR A 126 -12.02 -10.93 -2.49
C TYR A 126 -13.02 -10.56 -1.41
N ALA A 127 -14.22 -10.23 -1.84
CA ALA A 127 -15.36 -10.05 -0.98
C ALA A 127 -16.57 -10.67 -1.66
N PHE A 128 -17.26 -11.53 -0.93
CA PHE A 128 -18.44 -12.22 -1.37
C PHE A 128 -19.63 -11.73 -0.56
N VAL A 129 -20.71 -11.37 -1.26
CA VAL A 129 -22.00 -11.01 -0.68
C VAL A 129 -23.05 -11.97 -1.25
N SER A 130 -23.82 -12.63 -0.39
CA SER A 130 -25.02 -13.35 -0.81
C SER A 130 -26.24 -13.01 0.02
N TRP A 131 -27.39 -12.99 -0.67
CA TRP A 131 -28.68 -12.81 -0.05
C TRP A 131 -29.80 -13.47 -0.83
N GLY A 132 -30.87 -13.89 -0.15
CA GLY A 132 -32.07 -14.42 -0.79
C GLY A 132 -32.75 -15.51 0.01
N ASP A 133 -33.90 -15.95 -0.53
CA ASP A 133 -34.67 -17.08 0.01
C ASP A 133 -34.05 -18.40 -0.47
N ALA A 134 -33.03 -18.84 0.26
CA ALA A 134 -32.48 -20.17 0.08
C ALA A 134 -33.03 -21.08 1.19
N ALA A 135 -34.05 -21.89 0.87
CA ALA A 135 -34.15 -23.16 1.57
C ALA A 135 -32.79 -23.89 1.41
N PRO A 136 -32.29 -24.69 2.37
CA PRO A 136 -31.01 -25.39 2.24
C PRO A 136 -30.86 -26.21 0.95
N SER A 137 -31.98 -26.64 0.36
CA SER A 137 -32.08 -27.34 -0.92
C SER A 137 -32.09 -26.46 -2.18
N GLN A 138 -32.07 -25.13 -2.03
CA GLN A 138 -32.15 -24.12 -3.11
C GLN A 138 -31.07 -23.03 -2.99
N ALA A 139 -29.93 -23.33 -2.37
CA ALA A 139 -28.81 -22.40 -2.19
C ALA A 139 -28.36 -21.76 -3.53
N ASP A 140 -28.46 -22.50 -4.63
CA ASP A 140 -28.09 -22.07 -5.99
C ASP A 140 -28.96 -20.92 -6.54
N LYS A 141 -30.05 -20.56 -5.86
CA LYS A 141 -30.95 -19.44 -6.23
C LYS A 141 -30.67 -18.15 -5.47
N ALA A 142 -29.72 -18.15 -4.53
CA ALA A 142 -29.33 -16.92 -3.84
C ALA A 142 -28.76 -15.91 -4.84
N ALA A 143 -29.08 -14.64 -4.63
CA ALA A 143 -28.38 -13.56 -5.32
C ALA A 143 -26.98 -13.48 -4.73
N MET A 144 -25.98 -13.42 -5.60
CA MET A 144 -24.57 -13.44 -5.24
C MET A 144 -23.84 -12.32 -5.96
N LEU A 145 -22.93 -11.68 -5.24
CA LEU A 145 -22.01 -10.67 -5.74
C LEU A 145 -20.61 -11.03 -5.25
N ASP A 146 -19.70 -11.27 -6.18
CA ASP A 146 -18.32 -11.63 -5.92
C ASP A 146 -17.42 -10.50 -6.45
N LEU A 147 -16.79 -9.78 -5.54
CA LEU A 147 -15.80 -8.77 -5.83
C LEU A 147 -14.42 -9.41 -5.69
N LYS A 148 -13.62 -9.32 -6.75
CA LYS A 148 -12.23 -9.73 -6.75
C LYS A 148 -11.35 -8.55 -7.15
N ILE A 149 -10.34 -8.24 -6.34
CA ILE A 149 -9.33 -7.23 -6.65
C ILE A 149 -8.02 -7.96 -6.95
N ILE A 150 -7.46 -7.68 -8.13
CA ILE A 150 -6.19 -8.23 -8.60
C ILE A 150 -5.28 -7.10 -9.11
N PRO A 151 -3.96 -7.33 -9.25
CA PRO A 151 -3.10 -6.41 -9.99
C PRO A 151 -3.66 -6.18 -11.40
N GLY A 152 -3.59 -4.93 -11.88
CA GLY A 152 -4.08 -4.58 -13.22
C GLY A 152 -3.18 -5.05 -14.36
N HIS A 153 -2.05 -5.69 -14.02
CA HIS A 153 -1.12 -6.27 -14.97
C HIS A 153 -0.69 -7.67 -14.50
N ASN A 154 -0.59 -8.61 -15.43
CA ASN A 154 -0.06 -9.95 -15.13
C ASN A 154 1.46 -9.87 -15.00
N ASP A 155 1.98 -10.10 -13.79
CA ASP A 155 3.41 -10.10 -13.46
C ASP A 155 4.25 -11.22 -14.11
N THR A 156 3.75 -11.88 -15.17
CA THR A 156 4.48 -12.97 -15.84
C THR A 156 5.75 -12.51 -16.56
N GLY A 157 6.01 -11.20 -16.63
CA GLY A 157 7.23 -10.63 -17.19
C GLY A 157 7.48 -9.23 -16.69
N GLY A 158 7.47 -9.06 -15.35
CA GLY A 158 7.63 -7.78 -14.65
C GLY A 158 8.57 -6.82 -15.39
N LEU A 159 8.17 -5.55 -15.50
CA LEU A 159 8.91 -4.51 -16.20
C LEU A 159 10.35 -4.46 -15.65
N TYR A 160 11.27 -5.14 -16.35
CA TYR A 160 12.65 -5.28 -15.91
C TYR A 160 13.34 -3.94 -16.16
N CYS A 161 13.32 -3.07 -15.15
CA CYS A 161 14.01 -1.81 -15.18
C CYS A 161 15.52 -2.02 -15.00
N ARG A 162 16.20 -2.60 -16.00
CA ARG A 162 17.61 -3.01 -15.90
C ARG A 162 18.57 -1.86 -15.63
N GLN A 163 18.23 -0.67 -16.12
CA GLN A 163 19.05 0.54 -15.99
C GLN A 163 18.58 1.45 -14.86
N TYR A 164 17.47 1.11 -14.18
CA TYR A 164 16.93 1.87 -13.05
C TYR A 164 16.75 3.37 -13.33
N THR A 165 16.49 3.77 -14.59
CA THR A 165 16.33 5.19 -14.94
C THR A 165 15.06 5.77 -14.31
N PRO A 166 15.04 7.08 -14.00
CA PRO A 166 13.88 7.75 -13.40
C PRO A 166 12.54 7.43 -14.08
N ARG A 167 12.44 7.62 -15.41
CA ARG A 167 11.20 7.33 -16.17
C ARG A 167 10.79 5.86 -16.12
N CYS A 168 11.76 4.96 -16.15
CA CYS A 168 11.50 3.52 -16.15
C CYS A 168 10.99 3.07 -14.78
N LEU A 169 11.57 3.60 -13.70
CA LEU A 169 11.09 3.36 -12.33
C LEU A 169 9.71 3.98 -12.10
N GLN A 170 9.43 5.17 -12.64
CA GLN A 170 8.11 5.77 -12.59
C GLN A 170 7.06 4.89 -13.28
N ALA A 171 7.34 4.42 -14.49
CA ALA A 171 6.44 3.53 -15.23
C ALA A 171 6.19 2.20 -14.49
N ALA A 172 7.22 1.65 -13.84
CA ALA A 172 7.09 0.46 -13.01
C ALA A 172 6.23 0.71 -11.77
N SER A 173 6.43 1.84 -11.09
CA SER A 173 5.61 2.28 -9.94
C SER A 173 4.14 2.50 -10.34
N ASP A 174 3.89 3.17 -11.46
CA ASP A 174 2.55 3.40 -12.00
C ASP A 174 1.85 2.09 -12.34
N LEU A 175 2.57 1.13 -12.90
CA LEU A 175 2.04 -0.19 -13.22
C LEU A 175 1.71 -0.99 -11.95
N ALA A 176 2.58 -0.94 -10.95
CA ALA A 176 2.37 -1.61 -9.66
C ALA A 176 1.17 -1.02 -8.89
N ALA A 177 0.85 0.25 -9.11
CA ALA A 177 -0.30 0.90 -8.50
C ALA A 177 -1.63 0.67 -9.25
N ARG A 178 -1.59 0.08 -10.46
CA ARG A 178 -2.80 -0.29 -11.20
C ARG A 178 -3.41 -1.55 -10.62
N GLN A 179 -4.70 -1.48 -10.34
CA GLN A 179 -5.51 -2.58 -9.86
C GLN A 179 -6.71 -2.74 -10.76
N THR A 180 -7.19 -3.97 -10.81
CA THR A 180 -8.43 -4.30 -11.50
C THR A 180 -9.38 -4.96 -10.53
N ALA A 181 -10.52 -4.32 -10.30
CA ALA A 181 -11.64 -4.91 -9.61
C ALA A 181 -12.57 -5.58 -10.62
N THR A 182 -12.81 -6.87 -10.44
CA THR A 182 -13.82 -7.63 -11.16
C THR A 182 -14.98 -7.88 -10.21
N LEU A 183 -16.16 -7.43 -10.61
CA LEU A 183 -17.40 -7.68 -9.88
C LEU A 183 -18.25 -8.65 -10.70
N GLN A 184 -18.35 -9.89 -10.22
CA GLN A 184 -19.20 -10.92 -10.81
C GLN A 184 -20.51 -11.00 -10.05
N TYR A 185 -21.58 -11.35 -10.77
CA TYR A 185 -22.90 -11.42 -10.17
C TYR A 185 -23.73 -12.57 -10.73
N ALA A 186 -24.44 -13.27 -9.83
CA ALA A 186 -25.34 -14.36 -10.15
C ALA A 186 -26.72 -14.13 -9.53
N ASN A 187 -27.78 -14.51 -10.25
CA ASN A 187 -29.18 -14.36 -9.84
C ASN A 187 -29.58 -12.95 -9.38
N LEU A 188 -28.86 -11.93 -9.84
CA LEU A 188 -29.02 -10.55 -9.40
C LEU A 188 -30.25 -9.92 -10.07
N PRO A 189 -31.22 -9.36 -9.32
CA PRO A 189 -32.46 -8.84 -9.89
C PRO A 189 -32.22 -7.77 -10.96
N ILE A 190 -33.01 -7.80 -12.04
CA ILE A 190 -32.88 -6.86 -13.18
C ILE A 190 -32.96 -5.41 -12.70
N TRP A 191 -33.91 -5.08 -11.82
CA TRP A 191 -34.06 -3.71 -11.30
C TRP A 191 -32.79 -3.20 -10.61
N LEU A 192 -32.05 -4.08 -9.92
CA LEU A 192 -30.83 -3.71 -9.21
C LEU A 192 -29.67 -3.51 -10.20
N LYS A 193 -29.60 -4.34 -11.25
CA LYS A 193 -28.68 -4.10 -12.38
C LYS A 193 -28.98 -2.77 -13.09
N THR A 194 -30.25 -2.46 -13.33
CA THR A 194 -30.68 -1.21 -13.96
C THR A 194 -30.35 0.02 -13.10
N ALA A 195 -30.59 -0.06 -11.78
CA ALA A 195 -30.22 1.01 -10.85
C ALA A 195 -28.70 1.23 -10.82
N ALA A 196 -27.92 0.16 -10.79
CA ALA A 196 -26.47 0.23 -10.80
C ALA A 196 -25.92 0.75 -12.15
N HIS A 197 -26.51 0.36 -13.28
CA HIS A 197 -26.21 0.92 -14.60
C HIS A 197 -26.55 2.42 -14.68
N ALA A 198 -27.66 2.86 -14.10
CA ALA A 198 -28.03 4.29 -14.09
C ALA A 198 -27.00 5.16 -13.35
N LEU A 199 -26.37 4.61 -12.29
CA LEU A 199 -25.31 5.29 -11.53
C LEU A 199 -23.94 5.19 -12.22
N PHE A 200 -23.64 4.04 -12.85
CA PHE A 200 -22.34 3.73 -13.42
C PHE A 200 -22.47 3.13 -14.83
N PRO A 201 -22.98 3.88 -15.82
CA PRO A 201 -23.38 3.33 -17.11
C PRO A 201 -22.20 2.78 -17.92
N GLU A 202 -21.03 3.39 -17.77
CA GLU A 202 -19.79 2.97 -18.43
C GLU A 202 -19.23 1.64 -17.90
N HIS A 203 -19.63 1.24 -16.68
CA HIS A 203 -19.04 0.10 -15.99
C HIS A 203 -20.02 -1.07 -15.91
N ILE A 204 -21.28 -0.82 -15.55
CA ILE A 204 -22.23 -1.90 -15.24
C ILE A 204 -23.20 -2.06 -16.41
N GLN A 205 -23.15 -3.17 -17.13
CA GLN A 205 -24.11 -3.47 -18.20
C GLN A 205 -25.31 -4.25 -17.65
N THR A 206 -26.52 -3.97 -18.15
CA THR A 206 -27.76 -4.62 -17.66
C THR A 206 -27.88 -6.09 -18.09
N GLU A 207 -27.26 -6.46 -19.22
CA GLU A 207 -27.29 -7.82 -19.78
C GLU A 207 -26.08 -8.68 -19.39
N GLY A 208 -25.08 -8.11 -18.71
CA GLY A 208 -23.88 -8.82 -18.29
C GLY A 208 -24.11 -9.80 -17.13
N THR A 209 -23.06 -10.56 -16.82
CA THR A 209 -22.91 -11.37 -15.58
C THR A 209 -21.69 -10.92 -14.76
N HIS A 210 -20.91 -9.97 -15.28
CA HIS A 210 -19.82 -9.35 -14.56
C HIS A 210 -19.59 -7.91 -15.07
N THR A 211 -18.83 -7.14 -14.30
CA THR A 211 -18.21 -5.87 -14.72
C THR A 211 -16.76 -5.87 -14.25
N GLN A 212 -15.92 -5.12 -14.95
CA GLN A 212 -14.52 -4.95 -14.62
C GLN A 212 -14.20 -3.47 -14.62
N VAL A 213 -13.54 -3.00 -13.56
CA VAL A 213 -13.10 -1.62 -13.40
C VAL A 213 -11.62 -1.64 -13.12
N THR A 214 -10.85 -0.97 -13.99
CA THR A 214 -9.43 -0.74 -13.78
C THR A 214 -9.24 0.64 -13.19
N PHE A 215 -8.51 0.74 -12.08
CA PHE A 215 -8.18 1.99 -11.43
C PHE A 215 -6.72 1.98 -10.99
N ALA A 216 -6.16 3.17 -10.80
CA ALA A 216 -4.83 3.35 -10.26
C ALA A 216 -4.92 4.26 -9.05
N TYR A 217 -4.27 3.87 -7.96
CA TYR A 217 -4.05 4.78 -6.84
C TYR A 217 -2.76 5.56 -7.05
N PRO A 218 -2.66 6.83 -6.63
CA PRO A 218 -1.38 7.52 -6.65
C PRO A 218 -0.38 6.77 -5.77
N VAL A 219 0.79 6.42 -6.33
CA VAL A 219 1.81 5.58 -5.68
C VAL A 219 2.23 6.15 -4.32
N ALA A 220 2.34 7.48 -4.24
CA ALA A 220 2.75 8.20 -3.04
C ALA A 220 1.73 8.12 -1.88
N PHE A 221 0.45 7.83 -2.18
CA PHE A 221 -0.64 7.73 -1.20
C PHE A 221 -1.06 6.29 -0.89
N LEU A 222 -0.42 5.28 -1.49
CA LEU A 222 -0.73 3.89 -1.18
C LEU A 222 -0.46 3.61 0.31
N PRO A 223 -1.45 3.15 1.09
CA PRO A 223 -1.30 2.93 2.54
C PRO A 223 -0.30 1.83 2.90
N TRP A 224 0.10 1.02 1.91
CA TRP A 224 1.10 -0.05 2.00
C TRP A 224 2.45 0.33 1.40
N ASN A 225 2.57 1.49 0.73
CA ASN A 225 3.87 1.97 0.31
C ASN A 225 4.56 2.63 1.50
N THR A 226 5.62 2.00 1.96
CA THR A 226 6.31 2.36 3.20
C THR A 226 7.66 2.94 3.00
N LYS A 227 8.14 2.95 1.75
CA LYS A 227 9.29 3.74 1.35
C LYS A 227 8.96 4.50 0.08
N GLY A 228 9.07 5.83 0.12
CA GLY A 228 9.12 6.64 -1.09
C GLY A 228 10.37 6.30 -1.87
N LEU A 229 10.28 6.32 -3.19
CA LEU A 229 11.40 6.04 -4.10
C LEU A 229 11.76 7.33 -4.82
N CYS A 230 12.98 7.79 -4.62
CA CYS A 230 13.59 8.82 -5.44
C CYS A 230 14.67 8.20 -6.31
N ALA A 231 14.77 8.58 -7.59
CA ALA A 231 15.86 8.15 -8.46
C ALA A 231 16.46 9.35 -9.18
N ILE A 232 17.77 9.49 -9.11
CA ILE A 232 18.50 10.63 -9.66
C ILE A 232 19.47 10.15 -10.72
N SER A 233 19.31 10.68 -11.93
CA SER A 233 20.28 10.56 -13.01
C SER A 233 20.90 11.94 -13.27
N ARG A 234 21.74 12.03 -14.31
CA ARG A 234 22.36 13.29 -14.72
C ARG A 234 21.37 14.42 -15.07
N SER A 235 20.29 14.05 -15.76
CA SER A 235 19.38 15.02 -16.40
C SER A 235 17.93 14.91 -15.90
N GLU A 236 17.63 13.88 -15.11
CA GLU A 236 16.28 13.58 -14.67
C GLU A 236 16.28 13.11 -13.22
N VAL A 237 15.24 13.49 -12.50
CA VAL A 237 14.95 13.03 -11.15
C VAL A 237 13.53 12.49 -11.10
N LEU A 238 13.36 11.28 -10.60
CA LEU A 238 12.09 10.76 -10.12
C LEU A 238 11.99 11.17 -8.66
N THR A 239 11.00 12.00 -8.35
CA THR A 239 10.74 12.53 -7.02
C THR A 239 10.04 11.49 -6.15
N LEU A 240 9.99 11.74 -4.84
CA LEU A 240 9.32 10.85 -3.88
C LEU A 240 7.81 10.76 -4.10
N ASP A 241 7.23 11.74 -4.80
CA ASP A 241 5.81 11.79 -5.14
C ASP A 241 5.48 11.16 -6.50
N ASN A 242 6.46 10.44 -7.06
CA ASN A 242 6.36 9.67 -8.30
C ASN A 242 6.16 10.57 -9.54
N ALA A 243 6.82 11.73 -9.58
CA ALA A 243 6.94 12.58 -10.76
C ALA A 243 8.37 12.56 -11.31
N THR A 244 8.53 12.38 -12.62
CA THR A 244 9.84 12.61 -13.25
C THR A 244 9.95 14.06 -13.70
N ILE A 245 10.96 14.75 -13.18
CA ILE A 245 11.34 16.12 -13.53
C ILE A 245 12.68 16.15 -14.26
N THR A 246 12.86 17.13 -15.12
CA THR A 246 14.18 17.43 -15.71
C THR A 246 14.99 18.27 -14.73
N SER A 247 16.23 17.89 -14.46
CA SER A 247 17.17 18.68 -13.66
C SER A 247 18.58 18.41 -14.12
N SER A 248 19.40 19.45 -14.21
CA SER A 248 20.83 19.33 -14.47
C SER A 248 21.61 19.35 -13.16
N LEU A 249 22.38 18.31 -12.91
CA LEU A 249 23.38 18.32 -11.85
C LEU A 249 24.61 19.13 -12.26
N SER A 250 25.24 19.77 -11.27
CA SER A 250 26.49 20.52 -11.45
C SER A 250 27.68 19.72 -10.90
N SER A 251 28.89 20.26 -11.05
CA SER A 251 30.09 19.72 -10.39
C SER A 251 30.15 20.01 -8.89
N CYS A 252 29.26 20.86 -8.36
CA CYS A 252 29.11 21.13 -6.94
C CYS A 252 28.04 20.23 -6.31
N PHE A 253 28.12 20.02 -4.99
CA PHE A 253 27.13 19.22 -4.28
C PHE A 253 25.77 19.91 -4.26
N SER A 254 24.81 19.21 -4.83
CA SER A 254 23.39 19.48 -4.76
C SER A 254 22.74 18.66 -3.64
N LEU A 255 21.78 19.23 -2.93
CA LEU A 255 21.00 18.49 -1.93
C LEU A 255 20.01 17.56 -2.64
N ALA A 256 20.29 16.25 -2.60
CA ALA A 256 19.40 15.23 -3.16
C ALA A 256 18.13 15.13 -2.32
N VAL A 257 18.31 14.80 -1.03
CA VAL A 257 17.23 14.69 -0.05
C VAL A 257 17.80 14.80 1.36
N ALA A 258 17.10 15.46 2.26
CA ALA A 258 17.40 15.47 3.70
C ALA A 258 16.12 15.37 4.52
N ASP A 259 16.28 14.99 5.78
CA ASP A 259 15.27 15.22 6.81
C ASP A 259 15.29 16.69 7.23
N CYS A 260 14.23 17.41 6.91
CA CYS A 260 14.07 18.84 7.16
C CYS A 260 13.07 19.09 8.30
N SER A 261 12.85 18.07 9.14
CA SER A 261 12.22 18.23 10.46
C SER A 261 13.15 18.97 11.43
N LYS A 262 12.68 19.21 12.66
CA LYS A 262 13.47 19.91 13.70
C LYS A 262 14.72 19.14 14.12
N GLU A 263 14.66 17.82 14.08
CA GLU A 263 15.75 16.91 14.46
C GLU A 263 16.18 16.16 13.21
N SER A 264 17.00 16.80 12.37
CA SER A 264 17.46 16.22 11.10
C SER A 264 18.26 14.95 11.35
N LEU A 265 17.78 13.82 10.84
CA LEU A 265 18.44 12.51 10.98
C LEU A 265 19.41 12.17 9.85
N PHE A 266 19.27 12.79 8.69
CA PHE A 266 20.11 12.50 7.53
C PHE A 266 20.10 13.63 6.49
N ALA A 267 21.17 13.67 5.68
CA ALA A 267 21.21 14.44 4.44
C ALA A 267 22.01 13.68 3.38
N ILE A 268 21.49 13.62 2.16
CA ILE A 268 22.14 13.01 1.01
C ILE A 268 22.40 14.12 -0.01
N GLN A 269 23.66 14.24 -0.40
CA GLN A 269 24.14 15.18 -1.39
C GLN A 269 24.64 14.42 -2.62
N ILE A 270 24.51 15.04 -3.79
CA ILE A 270 24.92 14.46 -5.07
C ILE A 270 25.57 15.52 -5.96
N ARG A 271 26.57 15.12 -6.74
CA ARG A 271 27.15 15.95 -7.79
C ARG A 271 27.54 15.11 -8.99
N GLU A 272 27.69 15.74 -10.14
CA GLU A 272 28.22 15.10 -11.34
C GLU A 272 29.75 15.26 -11.39
N GLU A 273 30.46 14.17 -11.69
CA GLU A 273 31.89 14.17 -11.95
C GLU A 273 32.20 13.27 -13.16
N ASN A 274 32.66 13.86 -14.26
CA ASN A 274 32.99 13.16 -15.50
C ASN A 274 31.90 12.17 -15.96
N THR A 275 30.63 12.60 -15.96
CA THR A 275 29.41 11.82 -16.30
C THR A 275 28.97 10.78 -15.28
N ASN A 276 29.74 10.55 -14.22
CA ASN A 276 29.35 9.70 -13.11
C ASN A 276 28.77 10.53 -11.96
N LEU A 277 28.06 9.86 -11.05
CA LEU A 277 27.46 10.49 -9.88
C LEU A 277 28.32 10.23 -8.64
N VAL A 278 28.67 11.29 -7.92
CA VAL A 278 29.29 11.21 -6.60
C VAL A 278 28.22 11.46 -5.55
N THR A 279 28.12 10.59 -4.56
CA THR A 279 27.13 10.73 -3.48
C THR A 279 27.81 10.85 -2.13
N ARG A 280 27.32 11.78 -1.31
CA ARG A 280 27.72 11.96 0.07
C ARG A 280 26.50 11.81 0.97
N ILE A 281 26.60 10.91 1.95
CA ILE A 281 25.52 10.58 2.88
C ILE A 281 25.98 11.04 4.26
N HIS A 282 25.24 11.96 4.86
CA HIS A 282 25.40 12.38 6.25
C HIS A 282 24.36 11.66 7.09
N SER A 283 24.83 10.95 8.12
CA SER A 283 24.04 10.46 9.24
C SER A 283 24.42 11.28 10.48
N ASN A 284 23.71 11.12 11.60
CA ASN A 284 23.95 11.85 12.85
C ASN A 284 25.43 11.92 13.26
N THR A 285 26.18 10.82 13.09
CA THR A 285 27.57 10.71 13.56
C THR A 285 28.59 10.44 12.45
N ASP A 286 28.13 10.15 11.23
CA ASP A 286 28.97 9.54 10.20
C ASP A 286 28.73 10.13 8.83
N VAL A 287 29.79 10.17 8.03
CA VAL A 287 29.74 10.56 6.62
C VAL A 287 30.20 9.39 5.76
N VAL A 288 29.39 9.04 4.77
CA VAL A 288 29.71 8.01 3.77
C VAL A 288 29.78 8.64 2.40
N ASP A 289 30.94 8.55 1.75
CA ASP A 289 31.15 9.01 0.39
C ASP A 289 31.25 7.81 -0.57
N LEU A 290 30.49 7.85 -1.66
CA LEU A 290 30.61 6.92 -2.80
C LEU A 290 31.17 7.69 -3.99
N ILE A 291 32.39 7.35 -4.39
CA ILE A 291 33.14 8.06 -5.41
C ILE A 291 33.52 7.07 -6.52
N PRO A 292 33.06 7.26 -7.76
CA PRO A 292 33.42 6.42 -8.89
C PRO A 292 34.86 6.70 -9.34
N ASN A 293 35.59 5.66 -9.71
CA ASN A 293 36.90 5.78 -10.36
C ASN A 293 36.76 5.89 -11.89
N GLU A 294 37.89 5.98 -12.60
CA GLU A 294 37.94 6.05 -14.07
C GLU A 294 37.33 4.82 -14.78
N ASN A 295 37.25 3.68 -14.08
CA ASN A 295 36.64 2.44 -14.56
C ASN A 295 35.18 2.28 -14.12
N ASN A 296 34.57 3.33 -13.56
CA ASN A 296 33.23 3.34 -12.96
C ASN A 296 33.03 2.37 -11.78
N GLU A 297 34.11 1.93 -11.14
CA GLU A 297 34.01 1.23 -9.86
C GLU A 297 33.88 2.24 -8.72
N LEU A 298 32.95 1.97 -7.79
CA LEU A 298 32.70 2.84 -6.64
C LEU A 298 33.64 2.52 -5.50
N PHE A 299 34.44 3.51 -5.10
CA PHE A 299 35.12 3.51 -3.81
C PHE A 299 34.20 4.06 -2.74
N VAL A 300 34.22 3.39 -1.58
CA VAL A 300 33.44 3.79 -0.41
C VAL A 300 34.39 4.32 0.64
N TYR A 301 34.11 5.52 1.14
CA TYR A 301 34.81 6.12 2.26
C TYR A 301 33.82 6.30 3.41
N ILE A 302 34.24 5.94 4.62
CA ILE A 302 33.46 6.14 5.85
C ILE A 302 34.31 6.98 6.79
N ASN A 303 33.82 8.17 7.12
CA ASN A 303 34.56 9.18 7.89
C ASN A 303 35.98 9.40 7.33
N ASN A 304 36.05 9.61 6.01
CA ASN A 304 37.28 9.77 5.22
C ASN A 304 38.21 8.55 5.13
N ASN A 305 37.85 7.40 5.72
CA ASN A 305 38.63 6.17 5.61
C ASN A 305 38.11 5.29 4.47
N LYS A 306 38.97 4.94 3.52
CA LYS A 306 38.62 4.06 2.42
C LYS A 306 38.31 2.64 2.92
N LEU A 307 37.20 2.07 2.47
CA LEU A 307 36.83 0.69 2.74
C LEU A 307 37.50 -0.26 1.72
N GLU A 308 38.46 -1.07 2.16
CA GLU A 308 39.26 -1.93 1.27
C GLU A 308 38.54 -3.20 0.79
N ASN A 309 37.64 -3.79 1.61
CA ASN A 309 36.99 -5.06 1.26
C ASN A 309 35.46 -5.01 1.40
N ILE A 310 34.81 -4.35 0.46
CA ILE A 310 33.34 -4.23 0.43
C ILE A 310 32.61 -5.54 0.13
N ASN A 311 33.29 -6.54 -0.44
CA ASN A 311 32.67 -7.81 -0.83
C ASN A 311 32.19 -8.63 0.37
N GLN A 312 32.76 -8.41 1.56
CA GLN A 312 32.32 -9.04 2.81
C GLN A 312 31.14 -8.29 3.47
N GLY A 313 30.75 -7.14 2.93
CA GLY A 313 29.88 -6.19 3.61
C GLY A 313 30.60 -5.47 4.76
N TYR A 314 30.04 -4.34 5.18
CA TYR A 314 30.53 -3.56 6.30
C TYR A 314 29.35 -3.14 7.18
N HIS A 315 29.55 -3.21 8.49
CA HIS A 315 28.59 -2.75 9.49
C HIS A 315 29.29 -1.87 10.51
N ARG A 316 28.84 -0.62 10.66
CA ARG A 316 29.20 0.22 11.80
C ARG A 316 28.14 0.02 12.88
N VAL A 317 28.57 -0.44 14.05
CA VAL A 317 27.70 -0.70 15.20
C VAL A 317 28.08 0.25 16.33
N GLU A 318 27.09 0.90 16.92
CA GLU A 318 27.24 1.78 18.08
C GLU A 318 26.09 1.48 19.04
N ASN A 319 26.40 1.28 20.33
CA ASN A 319 25.42 0.92 21.38
C ASN A 319 24.53 -0.29 21.00
N ASP A 320 25.15 -1.36 20.49
CA ASP A 320 24.49 -2.59 20.01
C ASP A 320 23.48 -2.39 18.87
N LYS A 321 23.51 -1.22 18.21
CA LYS A 321 22.69 -0.92 17.03
C LYS A 321 23.54 -0.67 15.81
N THR A 322 23.14 -1.25 14.69
CA THR A 322 23.76 -0.97 13.39
C THR A 322 23.40 0.44 12.95
N GLN A 323 24.40 1.32 12.93
CA GLN A 323 24.29 2.71 12.48
C GLN A 323 24.32 2.80 10.96
N ILE A 324 25.25 2.06 10.35
CA ILE A 324 25.45 2.01 8.90
C ILE A 324 25.71 0.57 8.48
N SER A 325 25.08 0.14 7.40
CA SER A 325 25.37 -1.10 6.68
C SER A 325 25.74 -0.76 5.24
N VAL A 326 26.90 -1.24 4.77
CA VAL A 326 27.32 -1.12 3.37
C VAL A 326 27.46 -2.51 2.76
N LYS A 327 26.83 -2.76 1.62
CA LYS A 327 26.86 -4.05 0.94
C LYS A 327 27.07 -3.86 -0.56
N LYS A 328 27.93 -4.67 -1.17
CA LYS A 328 28.03 -4.79 -2.64
C LYS A 328 27.17 -5.96 -3.12
N ARG A 329 26.23 -5.71 -4.03
CA ARG A 329 25.37 -6.74 -4.64
C ARG A 329 26.02 -7.35 -5.89
N SER A 330 25.47 -8.47 -6.38
CA SER A 330 26.03 -9.31 -7.47
C SER A 330 26.23 -8.59 -8.81
N SER A 331 25.56 -7.45 -9.03
CA SER A 331 25.68 -6.60 -10.22
C SER A 331 26.62 -5.39 -10.02
N GLY A 332 27.38 -5.34 -8.92
CA GLY A 332 28.28 -4.23 -8.61
C GLY A 332 27.61 -3.03 -7.95
N ILE A 333 26.29 -3.09 -7.72
CA ILE A 333 25.53 -2.06 -7.00
C ILE A 333 26.05 -1.96 -5.57
N ILE A 334 26.33 -0.73 -5.13
CA ILE A 334 26.63 -0.44 -3.73
C ILE A 334 25.35 0.01 -3.03
N GLU A 335 25.00 -0.68 -1.96
CA GLU A 335 23.86 -0.37 -1.10
C GLU A 335 24.38 0.14 0.24
N VAL A 336 23.88 1.30 0.67
CA VAL A 336 24.12 1.88 1.99
C VAL A 336 22.78 1.98 2.70
N GLU A 337 22.69 1.42 3.90
CA GLU A 337 21.51 1.46 4.76
C GLU A 337 21.86 2.11 6.09
N LEU A 338 21.04 3.08 6.52
CA LEU A 338 21.18 3.81 7.79
C LEU A 338 20.30 3.19 8.89
N GLU A 339 20.56 3.50 10.17
CA GLU A 339 19.68 3.12 11.29
C GLU A 339 18.23 3.57 11.06
N SER A 340 18.03 4.72 10.42
CA SER A 340 16.72 5.29 10.07
C SER A 340 15.99 4.56 8.93
N GLU A 341 16.45 3.37 8.53
CA GLU A 341 15.94 2.53 7.44
C GLU A 341 15.98 3.17 6.04
N ILE A 342 16.73 4.26 5.90
CA ILE A 342 17.00 4.88 4.61
C ILE A 342 18.00 4.03 3.85
N VAL A 343 17.67 3.72 2.60
CA VAL A 343 18.52 2.89 1.75
C VAL A 343 18.89 3.69 0.51
N LEU A 344 20.18 3.86 0.28
CA LEU A 344 20.72 4.38 -0.97
C LEU A 344 21.34 3.24 -1.77
N GLN A 345 21.00 3.17 -3.04
CA GLN A 345 21.56 2.24 -4.01
C GLN A 345 22.22 3.03 -5.13
N HIS A 346 23.54 2.88 -5.25
CA HIS A 346 24.32 3.53 -6.28
C HIS A 346 24.56 2.57 -7.44
N TYR A 347 23.96 2.90 -8.57
CA TYR A 347 24.16 2.26 -9.86
C TYR A 347 25.06 3.15 -10.73
N ASN A 348 25.67 2.57 -11.76
CA ASN A 348 26.63 3.25 -12.63
C ASN A 348 26.28 4.72 -12.97
N THR A 349 25.06 4.97 -13.46
CA THR A 349 24.61 6.31 -13.89
C THR A 349 23.38 6.83 -13.14
N THR A 350 22.90 6.09 -12.14
CA THR A 350 21.67 6.43 -11.41
C THR A 350 21.82 6.10 -9.93
N VAL A 351 21.36 7.01 -9.08
CA VAL A 351 21.30 6.80 -7.63
C VAL A 351 19.84 6.67 -7.24
N VAL A 352 19.47 5.59 -6.58
CA VAL A 352 18.12 5.38 -6.08
C VAL A 352 18.13 5.46 -4.56
N ILE A 353 17.19 6.22 -4.00
CA ILE A 353 17.07 6.48 -2.57
C ILE A 353 15.67 6.06 -2.13
N LEU A 354 15.61 5.21 -1.12
CA LEU A 354 14.37 4.76 -0.49
C LEU A 354 14.22 5.44 0.86
N ILE A 355 13.15 6.22 1.01
CA ILE A 355 12.86 7.00 2.21
C ILE A 355 11.63 6.45 2.93
N PRO A 356 11.73 6.01 4.19
CA PRO A 356 10.58 5.53 4.95
C PRO A 356 9.43 6.55 5.03
N ALA A 357 8.19 6.05 5.01
CA ALA A 357 6.97 6.88 5.04
C ALA A 357 6.81 7.72 6.34
N VAL A 358 7.62 7.48 7.36
CA VAL A 358 7.72 8.35 8.55
C VAL A 358 8.23 9.75 8.21
N PHE A 359 9.03 9.90 7.15
CA PHE A 359 9.53 11.20 6.67
C PHE A 359 8.59 11.91 5.68
N ARG A 360 7.38 11.38 5.46
CA ARG A 360 6.39 11.95 4.53
C ARG A 360 6.04 13.40 4.94
N GLY A 361 6.23 14.36 4.04
CA GLY A 361 6.02 15.79 4.29
C GLY A 361 7.14 16.47 5.09
N TYR A 362 8.22 15.76 5.42
CA TYR A 362 9.36 16.28 6.19
C TYR A 362 10.67 16.23 5.42
N THR A 363 10.67 15.76 4.16
CA THR A 363 11.87 15.78 3.34
C THR A 363 12.04 17.13 2.64
N CYS A 364 13.27 17.47 2.27
CA CYS A 364 13.54 18.54 1.32
C CYS A 364 14.77 18.24 0.47
N GLY A 365 14.92 18.93 -0.67
CA GLY A 365 15.93 18.64 -1.68
C GLY A 365 15.30 18.39 -3.04
N ILE A 366 16.09 17.94 -4.03
CA ILE A 366 15.57 17.68 -5.39
C ILE A 366 14.61 16.50 -5.47
N CYS A 367 14.62 15.59 -4.49
CA CYS A 367 13.66 14.49 -4.38
C CYS A 367 12.28 14.91 -3.85
N ALA A 368 12.07 16.21 -3.58
CA ALA A 368 10.83 16.81 -3.07
C ALA A 368 10.50 16.50 -1.59
N ASP A 369 9.32 16.95 -1.16
CA ASP A 369 8.85 16.90 0.22
C ASP A 369 8.08 15.63 0.59
N PHE A 370 7.89 14.72 -0.38
CA PHE A 370 7.24 13.43 -0.19
C PHE A 370 5.85 13.61 0.42
N ASN A 371 4.99 14.46 -0.14
CA ASN A 371 3.65 14.73 0.41
C ASN A 371 2.51 14.11 -0.44
N GLY A 372 2.86 13.54 -1.59
CA GLY A 372 2.01 12.93 -2.62
C GLY A 372 1.41 13.90 -3.65
N ASP A 373 1.75 15.19 -3.58
CA ASP A 373 1.39 16.19 -4.58
C ASP A 373 2.52 16.33 -5.61
N THR A 374 2.21 16.04 -6.87
CA THR A 374 3.18 16.17 -7.96
C THR A 374 3.23 17.58 -8.55
N LYS A 375 2.47 18.55 -8.01
CA LYS A 375 2.37 19.91 -8.55
C LYS A 375 3.40 20.88 -7.97
N ASN A 376 3.99 20.56 -6.83
CA ASN A 376 4.96 21.38 -6.11
C ASN A 376 6.40 20.82 -6.21
N GLU A 377 6.68 20.05 -7.25
CA GLU A 377 7.98 19.40 -7.44
C GLU A 377 9.09 20.43 -7.69
N PRO A 378 10.25 20.30 -7.05
CA PRO A 378 11.35 21.24 -7.17
C PRO A 378 12.01 21.11 -8.55
N SER A 379 12.02 22.16 -9.37
CA SER A 379 12.67 22.14 -10.69
C SER A 379 14.16 22.45 -10.66
N ILE A 380 14.70 22.87 -9.50
CA ILE A 380 16.10 23.28 -9.33
C ILE A 380 16.64 22.67 -8.03
N ALA A 381 17.80 22.03 -8.11
CA ALA A 381 18.51 21.56 -6.93
C ALA A 381 19.14 22.72 -6.14
N TYR A 382 18.91 22.76 -4.83
CA TYR A 382 19.73 23.59 -3.94
C TYR A 382 21.17 23.09 -3.99
N THR A 383 22.10 23.96 -4.41
CA THR A 383 23.49 23.60 -4.71
C THR A 383 24.43 24.51 -3.95
N GLN A 384 25.41 23.93 -3.29
CA GLN A 384 26.47 24.64 -2.58
C GLN A 384 27.82 24.22 -3.15
N CYS A 385 28.57 25.21 -3.64
CA CYS A 385 29.98 25.02 -3.96
C CYS A 385 30.78 25.44 -2.73
N ASP A 386 31.65 24.57 -2.24
CA ASP A 386 32.66 25.02 -1.28
C ASP A 386 33.54 26.06 -1.99
N GLU A 387 33.68 27.25 -1.43
CA GLU A 387 34.65 28.22 -1.95
C GLU A 387 36.04 27.58 -1.87
N PRO A 388 36.86 27.65 -2.94
CA PRO A 388 38.23 27.17 -2.87
C PRO A 388 38.96 27.96 -1.77
N SER A 389 39.32 27.25 -0.69
CA SER A 389 40.11 27.75 0.42
C SER A 389 41.51 28.16 0.00
#